data_AF-A0A7S3WPA4-F1
#
_entry.id   AF-A0A7S3WPA4-F1
#
_cell.length_a   1.000
_cell.length_b   1.000
_cell.length_c   1.000
_cell.angle_alpha   90.00
_cell.angle_beta   90.00
_cell.angle_gamma   90.00
#
_symmetry.space_group_name_H-M   'P 1'
#
loop_
_entity.id
_entity.type
_entity.pdbx_description
1 polymer ?
#
loop_
_entity_poly.entity_id
_entity_poly.type
_entity_poly.pdbx_seq_one_letter_code
_entity_poly.pdbx_strand_id
1 'polypeptide(L)'
;VGMPARTASRSPRRAGHGSMGQGSSSGSAPPLAPPGTTKFHLPDEAIPTHWYNIQADLPKPAPPVLHPGTKQPVGPDDLAPLFPMALIMQEVSQERYIEIPEPVREVYR
;
A
#
# COMPACT_ATOMS: atom_id res chain seq x y z
N VAL A 1 -29.39 -52.99 15.48
CA VAL A 1 -30.38 -53.62 16.38
C VAL A 1 -30.21 -53.02 17.76
N GLY A 2 -31.26 -52.41 18.32
CA GLY A 2 -31.33 -52.02 19.75
C GLY A 2 -31.22 -50.53 20.07
N MET A 3 -32.32 -49.79 19.93
CA MET A 3 -32.65 -48.73 20.89
C MET A 3 -33.38 -49.36 22.09
N PRO A 4 -33.53 -48.65 23.22
CA PRO A 4 -34.82 -47.99 23.40
C PRO A 4 -34.78 -46.59 24.02
N ALA A 5 -35.82 -45.85 23.68
CA ALA A 5 -36.21 -44.53 24.15
C ALA A 5 -36.62 -44.51 25.64
N ARG A 6 -36.55 -43.32 26.25
CA ARG A 6 -37.37 -42.93 27.40
C ARG A 6 -37.97 -41.53 27.18
N THR A 7 -39.28 -41.47 27.35
CA THR A 7 -40.19 -40.32 27.25
C THR A 7 -40.43 -39.71 28.63
N ALA A 8 -40.72 -38.39 28.68
CA ALA A 8 -41.51 -37.61 29.66
C ALA A 8 -40.79 -36.27 29.95
N SER A 9 -41.39 -35.09 30.18
CA SER A 9 -42.77 -34.56 30.21
C SER A 9 -42.62 -33.00 30.32
N ARG A 10 -43.70 -32.28 30.02
CA ARG A 10 -43.88 -30.81 29.81
C ARG A 10 -43.50 -29.83 30.98
N SER A 11 -42.93 -28.67 30.59
CA SER A 11 -43.28 -27.22 30.83
C SER A 11 -43.69 -26.70 32.24
N PRO A 12 -43.43 -25.42 32.67
CA PRO A 12 -43.77 -24.17 31.94
C PRO A 12 -42.85 -22.92 32.09
N ARG A 13 -43.25 -21.85 31.37
CA ARG A 13 -42.62 -20.52 31.17
C ARG A 13 -42.40 -19.68 32.45
N ARG A 14 -41.35 -18.83 32.45
CA ARG A 14 -41.36 -17.52 33.15
C ARG A 14 -40.46 -16.49 32.44
N ALA A 15 -40.97 -15.26 32.32
CA ALA A 15 -40.32 -14.08 31.77
C ALA A 15 -39.57 -13.26 32.85
N GLY A 16 -38.62 -12.42 32.42
CA GLY A 16 -37.96 -11.35 33.20
C GLY A 16 -36.52 -11.11 32.73
N HIS A 17 -36.27 -10.19 31.78
CA HIS A 17 -35.77 -8.82 32.00
C HIS A 17 -34.45 -8.72 32.77
N GLY A 18 -33.38 -8.35 32.05
CA GLY A 18 -32.07 -8.00 32.58
C GLY A 18 -31.23 -7.31 31.50
N SER A 19 -31.17 -5.99 31.58
CA SER A 19 -30.44 -5.04 30.72
C SER A 19 -28.92 -5.22 30.81
N MET A 20 -28.22 -5.15 29.68
CA MET A 20 -26.81 -4.76 29.62
C MET A 20 -26.52 -4.11 28.27
N GLY A 21 -26.01 -2.89 28.33
CA GLY A 21 -26.00 -1.96 27.21
C GLY A 21 -24.70 -1.88 26.41
N GLN A 22 -24.80 -0.98 25.44
CA GLN A 22 -23.77 -0.15 24.83
C GLN A 22 -22.87 -0.80 23.78
N GLY A 23 -22.84 -0.17 22.60
CA GLY A 23 -21.79 -0.40 21.61
C GLY A 23 -22.16 -0.28 20.14
N SER A 24 -23.31 0.30 19.75
CA SER A 24 -23.55 0.61 18.33
C SER A 24 -22.72 1.82 17.91
N SER A 25 -21.43 1.59 17.67
CA SER A 25 -20.60 2.51 16.91
C SER A 25 -21.07 2.46 15.45
N SER A 26 -21.96 3.37 15.10
CA SER A 26 -22.27 3.67 13.71
C SER A 26 -21.02 4.28 13.08
N GLY A 27 -20.15 3.43 12.54
CA GLY A 27 -19.11 3.84 11.62
C GLY A 27 -19.81 4.51 10.43
N SER A 28 -19.71 5.84 10.35
CA SER A 28 -20.21 6.58 9.20
C SER A 28 -19.55 6.01 7.95
N ALA A 29 -20.35 5.44 7.05
CA ALA A 29 -19.88 5.08 5.73
C ALA A 29 -19.25 6.33 5.09
N PRO A 30 -18.13 6.20 4.36
CA PRO A 30 -17.55 7.33 3.64
C PRO A 30 -18.57 7.85 2.62
N PRO A 31 -18.57 9.16 2.33
CA PRO A 31 -19.49 9.73 1.35
C PRO A 31 -19.35 9.03 0.01
N LEU A 32 -20.47 8.52 -0.51
CA LEU A 32 -20.54 7.91 -1.83
C LEU A 32 -20.12 8.96 -2.86
N ALA A 33 -19.15 8.62 -3.71
CA ALA A 33 -18.72 9.43 -4.84
C ALA A 33 -19.94 9.82 -5.71
N PRO A 34 -19.91 10.98 -6.42
CA PRO A 34 -21.02 11.41 -7.24
C PRO A 34 -21.42 10.33 -8.28
N PRO A 35 -22.73 10.18 -8.57
CA PRO A 35 -23.22 9.18 -9.50
C PRO A 35 -22.53 9.34 -10.86
N GLY A 36 -21.99 8.24 -11.39
CA GLY A 36 -21.20 8.20 -12.62
C GLY A 36 -19.69 7.97 -12.41
N THR A 37 -19.20 8.01 -11.17
CA THR A 37 -17.80 7.67 -10.87
C THR A 37 -17.67 6.18 -10.53
N THR A 38 -17.07 5.40 -11.43
CA THR A 38 -16.68 4.01 -11.11
C THR A 38 -15.33 4.02 -10.43
N LYS A 39 -15.29 3.57 -9.17
CA LYS A 39 -14.05 3.44 -8.40
C LYS A 39 -13.51 2.02 -8.57
N PHE A 40 -12.24 1.91 -8.93
CA PHE A 40 -11.52 0.65 -8.96
C PHE A 40 -10.53 0.61 -7.81
N HIS A 41 -10.62 -0.43 -6.99
CA HIS A 41 -9.64 -0.75 -5.97
C HIS A 41 -8.75 -1.85 -6.51
N LEU A 42 -7.45 -1.62 -6.47
CA LEU A 42 -6.47 -2.67 -6.68
C LEU A 42 -6.18 -3.35 -5.34
N PRO A 43 -6.03 -4.68 -5.31
CA PRO A 43 -5.62 -5.38 -4.10
C PRO A 43 -4.14 -5.10 -3.78
N ASP A 44 -3.73 -5.26 -2.53
CA ASP A 44 -2.38 -4.93 -2.08
C ASP A 44 -1.31 -5.78 -2.78
N GLU A 45 -1.64 -7.01 -3.20
CA GLU A 45 -0.74 -7.87 -3.98
C GLU A 45 -0.44 -7.30 -5.37
N ALA A 46 -1.26 -6.35 -5.87
CA ALA A 46 -1.03 -5.65 -7.12
C ALA A 46 -0.12 -4.42 -6.98
N ILE A 47 0.35 -4.08 -5.77
CA ILE A 47 1.35 -3.04 -5.59
C ILE A 47 2.62 -3.46 -6.35
N PRO A 48 3.14 -2.62 -7.26
CA PRO A 48 4.31 -2.96 -8.07
C PRO A 48 5.54 -3.33 -7.23
N THR A 49 6.40 -4.17 -7.80
CA THR A 49 7.68 -4.58 -7.22
C THR A 49 8.84 -3.68 -7.66
N HIS A 50 8.66 -2.90 -8.73
CA HIS A 50 9.70 -2.09 -9.36
C HIS A 50 9.19 -0.68 -9.67
N TRP A 51 10.07 0.30 -9.58
CA TRP A 51 9.90 1.59 -10.24
C TRP A 51 10.34 1.50 -11.70
N TYR A 52 9.70 2.26 -12.57
CA TYR A 52 10.07 2.39 -13.97
C TYR A 52 10.87 3.68 -14.20
N ASN A 53 12.03 3.55 -14.84
CA ASN A 53 12.92 4.65 -15.16
C ASN A 53 12.79 5.02 -16.64
N ILE A 54 12.24 6.20 -16.91
CA ILE A 54 12.03 6.68 -18.28
C ILE A 54 13.34 6.94 -19.03
N GLN A 55 14.48 7.15 -18.35
CA GLN A 55 15.77 7.41 -18.99
C GLN A 55 16.17 6.28 -19.95
N ALA A 56 15.76 5.04 -19.66
CA ALA A 56 16.03 3.86 -20.49
C ALA A 56 15.31 3.89 -21.86
N ASP A 57 14.31 4.76 -22.03
CA ASP A 57 13.49 4.86 -23.23
C ASP A 57 13.55 6.25 -23.89
N LEU A 58 14.34 7.18 -23.36
CA LEU A 58 14.52 8.48 -24.02
C LEU A 58 15.28 8.30 -25.35
N PRO A 59 14.89 9.03 -26.40
CA PRO A 59 15.55 8.95 -27.71
C PRO A 59 17.01 9.44 -27.70
N LYS A 60 17.36 10.24 -26.68
CA LYS A 60 18.72 10.65 -26.36
C LYS A 60 18.81 10.87 -24.84
N PRO A 61 19.99 10.72 -24.22
CA PRO A 61 20.16 10.96 -22.80
C PRO A 61 19.76 12.38 -22.40
N ALA A 62 19.22 12.54 -21.19
CA ALA A 62 19.04 13.85 -20.60
C ALA A 62 20.40 14.58 -20.48
N PRO A 63 20.45 15.90 -20.72
CA PRO A 63 21.68 16.66 -20.49
C PRO A 63 22.16 16.49 -19.04
N PRO A 64 23.48 16.39 -18.80
CA PRO A 64 23.99 16.25 -17.45
C PRO A 64 23.71 17.51 -16.64
N VAL A 65 23.43 17.32 -15.35
CA VAL A 65 23.42 18.42 -14.39
C VAL A 65 24.84 18.96 -14.24
N LEU A 66 25.00 20.28 -14.21
CA LEU A 66 26.31 20.92 -14.10
C LEU A 66 26.55 21.42 -12.68
N HIS A 67 27.76 21.21 -12.17
CA HIS A 67 28.18 21.77 -10.90
C HIS A 67 28.17 23.30 -10.97
N PRO A 68 27.56 24.02 -10.00
CA PRO A 68 27.33 25.46 -10.11
C PRO A 68 28.62 26.30 -10.16
N GLY A 69 29.70 25.84 -9.51
CA GLY A 69 31.04 26.43 -9.54
C GLY A 69 31.84 26.10 -10.81
N THR A 70 32.22 24.83 -11.02
CA THR A 70 33.11 24.40 -12.11
C THR A 70 32.45 24.40 -13.50
N LYS A 71 31.12 24.41 -13.55
CA LYS A 71 30.32 24.24 -14.79
C LYS A 71 30.60 22.94 -15.54
N GLN A 72 31.21 21.95 -14.87
CA GLN A 72 31.40 20.60 -15.40
C GLN A 72 30.23 19.70 -14.97
N PRO A 73 29.97 18.58 -15.69
CA PRO A 73 29.01 17.57 -15.25
C PRO A 73 29.26 17.12 -13.81
N VAL A 74 28.19 16.98 -13.02
CA VAL A 74 28.28 16.46 -11.65
C VAL A 74 28.59 14.97 -11.67
N GLY A 75 29.48 14.54 -10.77
CA GLY A 75 29.74 13.14 -10.48
C GLY A 75 29.09 12.68 -9.16
N PRO A 76 29.17 11.37 -8.84
CA PRO A 76 28.69 10.83 -7.56
C PRO A 76 29.29 11.52 -6.33
N ASP A 77 30.58 11.89 -6.39
CA ASP A 77 31.29 12.56 -5.29
C ASP A 77 30.73 13.97 -5.00
N ASP A 78 30.22 14.66 -6.03
CA ASP A 78 29.57 15.98 -5.86
C ASP A 78 28.21 15.86 -5.16
N LEU A 79 27.58 14.68 -5.26
CA LEU A 79 26.25 14.40 -4.71
C LEU A 79 26.30 13.74 -3.32
N ALA A 80 27.39 13.02 -3.01
CA ALA A 80 27.57 12.28 -1.76
C ALA A 80 27.36 13.10 -0.47
N PRO A 81 27.72 14.40 -0.40
CA PRO A 81 27.43 15.23 0.77
C PRO A 81 25.95 15.60 0.94
N LEU A 82 25.15 15.48 -0.12
CA LEU A 82 23.76 15.95 -0.17
C LEU A 82 22.75 14.81 -0.04
N PHE A 83 23.10 13.62 -0.57
CA PHE A 83 22.18 12.51 -0.71
C PHE A 83 22.79 11.19 -0.21
N PRO A 84 21.97 10.28 0.32
CA PRO A 84 22.37 8.89 0.53
C PRO A 84 22.81 8.23 -0.78
N MET A 85 23.82 7.35 -0.69
CA MET A 85 24.37 6.65 -1.86
C MET A 85 23.30 5.91 -2.68
N ALA A 86 22.28 5.33 -2.03
CA ALA A 86 21.20 4.64 -2.72
C ALA A 86 20.42 5.57 -3.68
N LEU A 87 20.19 6.83 -3.31
CA LEU A 87 19.51 7.81 -4.17
C LEU A 87 20.41 8.27 -5.31
N ILE A 88 21.71 8.42 -5.04
CA ILE A 88 22.70 8.78 -6.07
C ILE A 88 22.77 7.70 -7.14
N MET A 89 22.80 6.43 -6.74
CA MET A 89 22.80 5.30 -7.67
C MET A 89 21.54 5.26 -8.54
N GLN A 90 20.38 5.65 -7.99
CA GLN A 90 19.14 5.76 -8.77
C GLN A 90 19.22 6.90 -9.81
N GLU A 91 19.73 8.08 -9.42
CA GLU A 91 19.86 9.25 -10.31
C GLU A 91 20.73 8.95 -11.54
N VAL A 92 21.81 8.18 -11.37
CA VAL A 92 22.73 7.85 -12.46
C VAL A 92 22.38 6.52 -13.17
N SER A 93 21.32 5.83 -12.76
CA SER A 93 20.95 4.53 -13.33
C SER A 93 20.36 4.66 -14.74
N GLN A 94 20.75 3.74 -15.61
CA GLN A 94 20.16 3.54 -16.94
C GLN A 94 19.31 2.26 -17.02
N GLU A 95 19.10 1.58 -15.89
CA GLU A 95 18.23 0.41 -15.84
C GLU A 95 16.77 0.83 -16.00
N ARG A 96 16.01 0.06 -16.78
CA ARG A 96 14.58 0.33 -17.07
C ARG A 96 13.69 0.12 -15.85
N TYR A 97 14.00 -0.88 -15.04
CA TYR A 97 13.26 -1.24 -13.84
C TYR A 97 14.20 -1.29 -12.66
N ILE A 98 13.85 -0.59 -11.58
CA ILE A 98 14.61 -0.55 -10.34
C ILE A 98 13.74 -1.19 -9.27
N GLU A 99 14.24 -2.24 -8.62
CA GLU A 99 13.51 -2.93 -7.56
C GLU A 99 13.22 -1.96 -6.41
N ILE A 100 11.97 -1.98 -5.91
CA ILE A 100 11.58 -1.19 -4.75
C ILE A 100 12.10 -1.91 -3.51
N PRO A 101 12.95 -1.29 -2.67
CA PRO A 101 13.41 -1.92 -1.43
C PRO A 101 12.22 -2.35 -0.57
N GLU A 102 12.26 -3.57 -0.03
CA GLU A 102 11.12 -4.12 0.71
C GLU A 102 10.62 -3.23 1.86
N PRO A 103 11.49 -2.56 2.66
CA PRO A 103 11.02 -1.62 3.69
C PRO A 103 10.24 -0.42 3.13
N VAL A 104 10.53 0.00 1.89
CA VAL A 104 9.80 1.08 1.21
C VAL A 104 8.48 0.56 0.66
N ARG A 105 8.49 -0.64 0.08
CA ARG A 105 7.28 -1.26 -0.48
C ARG A 105 6.26 -1.59 0.60
N GLU A 106 6.69 -1.99 1.78
CA GLU A 106 5.81 -2.23 2.94
C GLU A 106 5.07 -0.95 3.37
N VAL A 107 5.70 0.22 3.27
CA VAL A 107 5.05 1.51 3.60
C VAL A 107 3.94 1.88 2.61
N TYR A 108 3.92 1.28 1.40
CA TYR A 108 2.85 1.49 0.43
C TYR A 108 1.63 0.58 0.64
N ARG A 109 1.78 -0.51 1.40
CA ARG A 109 0.68 -1.40 1.80
C ARG A 109 -0.12 -0.73 2.91
#